data_AF-A0A7S2ETM0-F1
#
_entry.id   AF-A0A7S2ETM0-F1
#
_cell.length_a   1.000
_cell.length_b   1.000
_cell.length_c   1.000
_cell.angle_alpha   90.00
_cell.angle_beta   90.00
_cell.angle_gamma   90.00
#
_symmetry.space_group_name_H-M   'P 1'
#
loop_
_entity.id
_entity.type
_entity.pdbx_description
1 polymer ?
#
loop_
_entity_poly.entity_id
_entity_poly.type
_entity_poly.pdbx_seq_one_letter_code
_entity_poly.pdbx_strand_id
1 'polypeptide(L)'
;QQQPSDRERRAVETELRELEESLRFHSRRAQKASSRLQSLPFLRRARALRWQIGLSAGSYALLADYLSSREALLPMSALLQSRCHVRVERRDPVSYDGAEGLIFEE
;
A
#
# COMPACT_ATOMS: atom_id res chain seq x y z
N GLN A 1 4.38 -40.63 -18.33
CA GLN A 1 5.19 -39.43 -18.05
C GLN A 1 6.04 -39.15 -19.28
N GLN A 2 5.60 -38.25 -20.15
CA GLN A 2 6.39 -37.83 -21.31
C GLN A 2 7.42 -36.81 -20.83
N GLN A 3 8.71 -37.10 -21.03
CA GLN A 3 9.76 -36.14 -20.74
C GLN A 3 9.67 -34.98 -21.75
N PRO A 4 9.79 -33.73 -21.32
CA PRO A 4 9.77 -32.58 -22.22
C PRO A 4 10.93 -32.68 -23.20
N SER A 5 10.67 -32.36 -24.47
CA SER A 5 11.66 -32.47 -25.54
C SER A 5 12.81 -31.49 -25.29
N ASP A 6 14.03 -31.83 -25.73
CA ASP A 6 15.20 -30.97 -25.53
C ASP A 6 15.04 -29.56 -26.11
N ARG A 7 14.14 -29.38 -27.09
CA ARG A 7 13.80 -28.06 -27.62
C ARG A 7 12.99 -27.22 -26.63
N GLU A 8 12.05 -27.85 -25.93
CA GLU A 8 11.22 -27.18 -24.92
C GLU A 8 12.06 -26.77 -23.71
N ARG A 9 13.01 -27.62 -23.30
CA ARG A 9 13.96 -27.29 -22.22
C ARG A 9 14.79 -26.06 -22.55
N ARG A 10 15.35 -26.00 -23.77
CA ARG A 10 16.13 -24.85 -24.23
C ARG A 10 15.29 -23.58 -24.35
N ALA A 11 14.04 -23.68 -24.81
CA ALA A 11 13.14 -22.53 -24.89
C ALA A 11 12.81 -21.95 -23.50
N VAL A 12 12.53 -22.83 -22.53
CA VAL A 12 12.29 -22.42 -21.13
C VAL A 12 13.54 -21.79 -20.52
N GLU A 13 14.74 -22.35 -20.77
CA GLU A 13 16.00 -21.77 -20.30
C GLU A 13 16.25 -20.37 -20.88
N THR A 14 15.91 -20.14 -22.15
CA THR A 14 16.02 -18.81 -22.77
C THR A 14 15.03 -17.83 -22.16
N GLU A 15 13.77 -18.22 -21.96
CA GLU A 15 12.75 -17.36 -21.35
C GLU A 15 13.11 -17.02 -19.89
N LEU A 16 13.59 -18.00 -19.12
CA LEU A 16 14.07 -17.79 -17.75
C LEU A 16 15.20 -16.77 -17.72
N ARG A 17 16.15 -16.88 -18.65
CA ARG A 17 17.27 -15.95 -18.73
C ARG A 17 16.81 -14.53 -19.07
N GLU A 18 15.91 -14.38 -20.03
CA GLU A 18 15.32 -13.06 -20.36
C GLU A 18 14.57 -12.47 -19.16
N LEU A 19 13.82 -13.29 -18.42
CA LEU A 19 13.10 -12.88 -17.23
C LEU A 19 14.07 -12.40 -16.12
N GLU A 20 15.16 -13.13 -15.90
CA GLU A 20 16.20 -12.74 -14.95
C GLU A 20 16.88 -11.42 -15.34
N GLU A 21 17.20 -11.25 -16.62
CA GLU A 21 17.81 -10.02 -17.13
C GLU A 21 16.87 -8.82 -16.95
N SER A 22 15.58 -9.01 -17.25
CA SER A 22 14.53 -8.02 -17.01
C SER A 22 14.39 -7.69 -15.52
N LEU A 23 14.34 -8.70 -14.64
CA LEU A 23 14.29 -8.52 -13.20
C LEU A 23 15.50 -7.71 -12.68
N ARG A 24 16.71 -8.05 -13.15
CA ARG A 24 17.94 -7.33 -12.78
C ARG A 24 17.89 -5.87 -13.25
N PHE A 25 17.40 -5.61 -14.46
CA PHE A 25 17.24 -4.26 -14.97
C PHE A 25 16.27 -3.43 -14.12
N HIS A 26 15.09 -3.98 -13.83
CA HIS A 26 14.09 -3.31 -12.99
C HIS A 26 14.60 -3.08 -11.56
N SER A 27 15.30 -4.06 -10.98
CA SER A 27 15.90 -3.96 -9.64
C SER A 27 16.94 -2.85 -9.58
N ARG A 28 17.87 -2.77 -10.55
CA ARG A 28 18.86 -1.67 -10.63
C ARG A 28 18.20 -0.30 -10.75
N ARG A 29 17.16 -0.19 -11.59
CA ARG A 29 16.40 1.06 -11.73
C ARG A 29 15.71 1.46 -10.43
N ALA A 30 15.09 0.49 -9.74
CA ALA A 30 14.46 0.71 -8.45
C ALA A 30 15.46 1.14 -7.38
N GLN A 31 16.65 0.52 -7.32
CA GLN A 31 17.73 0.91 -6.41
C GLN A 31 18.19 2.35 -6.65
N LYS A 32 18.41 2.73 -7.92
CA LYS A 32 18.80 4.11 -8.27
C LYS A 32 17.72 5.13 -7.93
N ALA A 33 16.45 4.78 -8.10
CA ALA A 33 15.34 5.63 -7.66
C ALA A 33 15.30 5.73 -6.13
N SER A 34 15.48 4.61 -5.42
CA SER A 34 15.47 4.56 -3.96
C SER A 34 16.58 5.41 -3.34
N SER A 35 17.81 5.33 -3.85
CA SER A 35 18.93 6.16 -3.37
C SER A 35 18.66 7.66 -3.54
N ARG A 36 18.07 8.06 -4.68
CA ARG A 36 17.62 9.44 -4.91
C ARG A 36 16.51 9.85 -3.95
N LEU A 37 15.54 8.98 -3.69
CA LEU A 37 14.44 9.28 -2.76
C LEU A 37 14.91 9.33 -1.29
N GLN A 38 16.01 8.66 -0.95
CA GLN A 38 16.61 8.71 0.38
C GLN A 38 17.39 10.00 0.63
N SER A 39 17.98 10.58 -0.41
CA SER A 39 18.72 11.86 -0.28
C SER A 39 17.81 13.07 -0.11
N LEU A 40 16.52 12.96 -0.45
CA LEU A 40 15.56 14.06 -0.33
C LEU A 40 15.16 14.32 1.13
N PRO A 41 15.46 15.50 1.70
CA PRO A 41 15.27 15.77 3.13
C PRO A 41 13.80 15.79 3.56
N PHE A 42 12.89 16.24 2.68
CA PHE A 42 11.45 16.21 2.98
C PHE A 42 10.91 14.79 3.08
N LEU A 43 11.38 13.87 2.24
CA LEU A 43 11.00 12.46 2.31
C LEU A 43 11.58 11.78 3.54
N ARG A 44 12.78 12.16 3.99
CA ARG A 44 13.32 11.69 5.27
C ARG A 44 12.41 12.06 6.44
N ARG A 45 11.92 13.30 6.46
CA ARG A 45 10.95 13.75 7.48
C ARG A 45 9.61 13.03 7.36
N ALA A 46 9.04 12.96 6.15
CA ALA A 46 7.81 12.21 5.88
C ALA A 46 7.89 10.75 6.35
N ARG A 47 9.05 10.10 6.16
CA ARG A 47 9.33 8.75 6.66
C ARG A 47 9.67 8.70 8.15
N ALA A 48 9.95 9.79 8.84
CA ALA A 48 10.17 9.73 10.30
C ALA A 48 8.84 9.77 11.07
N LEU A 49 7.80 10.34 10.45
CA LEU A 49 6.51 10.58 11.07
C LEU A 49 5.60 9.35 11.02
N ARG A 50 4.72 9.23 12.01
CA ARG A 50 3.50 8.42 11.91
C ARG A 50 2.37 9.29 11.38
N TRP A 51 1.75 8.84 10.30
CA TRP A 51 0.72 9.57 9.59
C TRP A 51 -0.62 9.32 10.25
N GLN A 52 -1.28 10.38 10.72
CA GLN A 52 -2.63 10.26 11.25
C GLN A 52 -3.64 10.22 10.11
N ILE A 53 -4.45 9.17 10.05
CA ILE A 53 -5.48 8.99 9.03
C ILE A 53 -6.82 8.93 9.76
N GLY A 54 -7.67 9.92 9.54
CA GLY A 54 -9.07 9.90 9.98
C GLY A 54 -9.92 9.17 8.95
N LEU A 55 -10.68 8.16 9.38
CA LEU A 55 -11.62 7.44 8.53
C LEU A 55 -13.00 7.39 9.18
N SER A 56 -14.05 7.42 8.37
CA SER A 56 -15.38 7.02 8.84
C SER A 56 -15.41 5.53 9.14
N ALA A 57 -16.36 5.10 9.99
CA ALA A 57 -16.56 3.67 10.28
C ALA A 57 -16.82 2.85 9.01
N GLY A 58 -17.62 3.37 8.07
CA GLY A 58 -17.91 2.69 6.80
C GLY A 58 -16.68 2.54 5.90
N SER A 59 -15.89 3.61 5.75
CA SER A 59 -14.65 3.55 4.96
C SER A 59 -13.61 2.62 5.58
N TYR A 60 -13.52 2.58 6.92
CA TYR A 60 -12.63 1.64 7.61
C TYR A 60 -13.07 0.19 7.42
N ALA A 61 -14.37 -0.11 7.47
CA ALA A 61 -14.89 -1.45 7.25
C ALA A 61 -14.54 -1.98 5.84
N LEU A 62 -14.74 -1.16 4.81
CA LEU A 62 -14.36 -1.52 3.43
C LEU A 62 -12.85 -1.73 3.28
N LEU A 63 -12.04 -0.88 3.93
CA LEU A 63 -10.59 -1.03 3.92
C LEU A 63 -10.15 -2.33 4.61
N ALA A 64 -10.75 -2.66 5.76
CA ALA A 64 -10.44 -3.87 6.50
C ALA A 64 -10.79 -5.14 5.71
N ASP A 65 -11.95 -5.16 5.06
CA ASP A 65 -12.37 -6.28 4.21
C ASP A 65 -11.46 -6.44 2.99
N TYR A 66 -11.12 -5.33 2.32
CA TYR A 66 -10.18 -5.34 1.19
C TYR A 66 -8.79 -5.86 1.58
N LEU A 67 -8.27 -5.47 2.74
CA LEU A 67 -6.96 -5.92 3.23
C LEU A 67 -6.96 -7.38 3.69
N SER A 68 -8.11 -7.90 4.14
CA SER A 68 -8.24 -9.27 4.62
C SER A 68 -8.48 -10.28 3.49
N SER A 69 -9.07 -9.85 2.37
CA SER A 69 -9.43 -10.72 1.24
C SER A 69 -8.29 -11.01 0.26
N ARG A 70 -7.18 -10.26 0.29
CA ARG A 70 -6.07 -10.41 -0.67
C ARG A 70 -4.73 -10.60 0.05
N GLU A 71 -4.22 -11.82 0.06
CA GLU A 71 -2.89 -12.15 0.62
C GLU A 71 -1.75 -11.33 0.01
N ALA A 72 -1.89 -10.86 -1.23
CA ALA A 72 -0.91 -10.00 -1.91
C ALA A 72 -0.77 -8.58 -1.30
N LEU A 73 -1.65 -8.19 -0.37
CA LEU A 73 -1.66 -6.86 0.25
C LEU A 73 -0.98 -6.80 1.61
N LEU A 74 -0.30 -7.86 2.03
CA LEU A 74 0.52 -7.89 3.25
C LEU A 74 1.47 -6.69 3.40
N PRO A 75 2.12 -6.18 2.32
CA PRO A 75 2.96 -4.99 2.43
C PRO A 75 2.15 -3.72 2.77
N MET A 76 0.90 -3.61 2.31
CA MET A 76 0.04 -2.46 2.58
C MET A 76 -0.52 -2.49 4.00
N SER A 77 -0.95 -3.66 4.49
CA SER A 77 -1.40 -3.80 5.88
C SER A 77 -0.25 -3.53 6.86
N ALA A 78 0.96 -4.05 6.58
CA ALA A 78 2.15 -3.78 7.36
C ALA A 78 2.53 -2.28 7.34
N LEU A 79 2.38 -1.60 6.21
CA LEU A 79 2.63 -0.15 6.11
C LEU A 79 1.63 0.65 6.96
N LEU A 80 0.33 0.34 6.88
CA LEU A 80 -0.69 1.00 7.69
C LEU A 80 -0.44 0.80 9.20
N GLN A 81 -0.08 -0.41 9.62
CA GLN A 81 0.19 -0.71 11.02
C GLN A 81 1.46 -0.02 11.54
N SER A 82 2.54 -0.01 10.75
CA SER A 82 3.84 0.54 11.18
C SER A 82 3.93 2.07 11.04
N ARG A 83 3.26 2.65 10.05
CA ARG A 83 3.43 4.06 9.68
C ARG A 83 2.21 4.93 9.86
N CYS A 84 1.04 4.34 10.06
CA CYS A 84 -0.18 5.12 10.23
C CYS A 84 -0.72 4.99 11.65
N HIS A 85 -1.45 6.03 12.07
CA HIS A 85 -2.33 6.01 13.21
C HIS A 85 -3.74 6.23 12.66
N VAL A 86 -4.49 5.14 12.49
CA VAL A 86 -5.83 5.18 11.92
C VAL A 86 -6.82 5.48 13.04
N ARG A 87 -7.41 6.67 13.00
CA ARG A 87 -8.48 7.08 13.89
C ARG A 87 -9.80 6.87 13.17
N VAL A 88 -10.62 5.98 13.70
CA VAL A 88 -11.97 5.76 13.17
C VAL A 88 -12.93 6.68 13.91
N GLU A 89 -13.53 7.60 13.18
CA GLU A 89 -14.54 8.49 13.74
C GLU A 89 -15.87 7.75 13.82
N ARG A 90 -16.31 7.47 15.06
CA ARG A 90 -17.70 7.16 15.40
C ARG A 90 -18.50 8.46 15.27
N ARG A 91 -18.76 8.92 14.05
CA ARG A 91 -19.92 9.78 13.83
C ARG A 91 -21.03 8.88 13.35
N ASP A 92 -22.06 8.74 14.17
CA ASP A 92 -23.40 8.66 13.58
C ASP A 92 -23.52 9.89 12.67
N PRO A 93 -23.90 9.74 11.39
CA PRO A 93 -24.16 10.90 10.57
C PRO A 93 -25.16 11.75 11.33
N VAL A 94 -24.79 12.99 11.68
CA VAL A 94 -25.75 13.93 12.27
C VAL A 94 -26.88 14.02 11.27
N SER A 95 -28.04 13.47 11.64
CA SER A 95 -29.28 13.70 10.92
C SER A 95 -29.44 15.21 10.86
N TYR A 96 -29.40 15.78 9.67
CA TYR A 96 -29.73 17.18 9.45
C TYR A 96 -31.25 17.31 9.57
N ASP A 97 -31.78 17.05 10.77
CA ASP A 97 -33.13 17.42 11.12
C ASP A 97 -33.04 18.88 11.55
N GLY A 98 -33.48 19.76 10.66
CA GLY A 98 -33.43 21.21 10.89
C GLY A 98 -34.25 21.61 12.11
N ALA A 99 -33.61 21.70 13.26
CA ALA A 99 -34.12 22.38 14.43
C ALA A 99 -32.94 22.75 15.36
N GLU A 100 -32.84 24.06 15.61
CA GLU A 100 -32.15 24.67 16.76
C GLU A 100 -30.63 24.88 16.66
N GLY A 101 -30.27 26.04 16.10
CA GLY A 101 -29.77 27.11 16.96
C GLY A 101 -28.39 26.88 17.57
N LEU A 102 -27.37 27.35 16.86
CA LEU A 102 -26.06 27.72 17.40
C LEU A 102 -26.22 28.54 18.69
N ILE A 103 -25.83 27.98 19.83
CA ILE A 103 -25.48 28.75 21.02
C ILE A 103 -24.00 28.48 21.28
N PHE A 104 -23.17 29.47 20.94
CA PHE A 104 -21.81 29.60 21.45
C PHE A 104 -21.90 30.43 22.73
N GLU A 105 -21.57 29.84 23.88
CA GLU A 105 -21.27 30.62 25.09
C GLU A 105 -19.79 31.05 25.07
N GLU A 106 -19.57 32.31 25.40
CA GLU A 106 -18.28 32.96 25.69
C GLU A 106 -18.10 33.07 27.21
#